data_AF-A0A7C2E2P0-F1
#
_entry.id   AF-A0A7C2E2P0-F1
#
_cell.length_a   1.000
_cell.length_b   1.000
_cell.length_c   1.000
_cell.angle_alpha   90.00
_cell.angle_beta   90.00
_cell.angle_gamma   90.00
#
_symmetry.space_group_name_H-M   'P 1'
#
loop_
_entity.id
_entity.type
_entity.pdbx_description
1 polymer ?
#
loop_
_entity_poly.entity_id
_entity_poly.type
_entity_poly.pdbx_seq_one_letter_code
_entity_poly.pdbx_strand_id
1 'polypeptide(L)' 'MRQFNVAVVGATGAVGQEILKVLEERNFPVGKLRPLATARSAGKEVY' A
#
# COMPACT_ATOMS: atom_id res chain seq x y z
N MET A 1 -19.06 -7.65 -5.05
CA MET A 1 -17.77 -8.19 -4.56
C MET A 1 -17.41 -7.52 -3.25
N ARG A 2 -16.87 -8.25 -2.28
CA ARG A 2 -16.47 -7.69 -0.99
C ARG A 2 -15.17 -6.89 -1.16
N GLN A 3 -15.16 -5.65 -0.69
CA GLN A 3 -13.96 -4.82 -0.65
C GLN A 3 -13.24 -4.97 0.71
N PHE A 4 -11.93 -4.78 0.72
CA PHE A 4 -11.08 -4.88 1.91
C PHE A 4 -10.42 -3.55 2.23
N ASN A 5 -10.38 -3.22 3.52
CA ASN A 5 -9.55 -2.14 4.03
C ASN A 5 -8.14 -2.70 4.26
N VAL A 6 -7.15 -2.18 3.55
CA VAL A 6 -5.79 -2.70 3.52
C VAL A 6 -4.84 -1.65 4.09
N ALA A 7 -4.00 -2.04 5.05
CA ALA A 7 -2.91 -1.21 5.55
C ALA A 7 -1.58 -1.89 5.22
N VAL A 8 -0.65 -1.14 4.63
CA VAL A 8 0.70 -1.63 4.29
C VAL A 8 1.72 -0.90 5.16
N VAL A 9 2.33 -1.62 6.10
CA VAL A 9 3.37 -1.07 6.98
C VAL A 9 4.72 -1.15 6.28
N GLY A 10 5.47 -0.06 6.28
CA GLY A 10 6.71 0.06 5.51
C GLY A 10 6.45 0.27 4.02
N ALA A 11 5.35 0.94 3.66
CA ALA A 11 4.95 1.18 2.27
C ALA A 11 6.03 1.86 1.40
N THR A 12 6.99 2.57 2.02
CA THR A 12 8.12 3.23 1.34
C THR A 12 9.36 2.35 1.19
N GLY A 13 9.36 1.15 1.75
CA GLY A 13 10.44 0.18 1.57
C GLY A 13 10.20 -0.69 0.33
N ALA A 14 11.25 -1.35 -0.17
CA ALA A 14 11.18 -2.17 -1.38
C ALA A 14 10.04 -3.20 -1.36
N VAL A 15 9.86 -3.90 -0.23
CA VAL A 15 8.78 -4.90 -0.08
C VAL A 15 7.40 -4.24 -0.04
N GLY A 16 7.28 -3.09 0.64
CA GLY A 16 6.02 -2.36 0.73
C GLY A 16 5.52 -1.88 -0.63
N GLN A 17 6.44 -1.37 -1.46
CA GLN A 17 6.13 -0.96 -2.84
C GLN A 17 5.72 -2.14 -3.71
N GLU A 18 6.41 -3.28 -3.61
CA GLU A 18 6.04 -4.48 -4.39
C GLU A 18 4.67 -5.03 -3.98
N ILE A 19 4.32 -4.97 -2.69
CA ILE A 19 2.98 -5.35 -2.22
C ILE A 19 1.92 -4.47 -2.87
N LEU A 20 2.13 -3.15 -2.94
CA LEU A 20 1.18 -2.22 -3.57
C LEU A 20 0.99 -2.53 -5.05
N LYS A 21 2.10 -2.77 -5.76
CA LYS A 21 2.08 -3.17 -7.17
C LYS A 21 1.33 -4.48 -7.41
N VAL A 22 1.58 -5.52 -6.60
CA VAL A 22 0.88 -6.80 -6.72
C VAL A 22 -0.62 -6.65 -6.44
N LEU A 23 -1.04 -5.81 -5.50
CA LEU A 23 -2.47 -5.56 -5.25
C LEU A 23 -3.15 -4.94 -6.48
N GLU A 24 -2.47 -4.02 -7.16
CA GLU A 24 -2.94 -3.42 -8.41
C GLU A 24 -2.99 -4.44 -9.56
N GLU A 25 -1.89 -5.13 -9.83
CA GLU A 25 -1.79 -6.13 -10.91
C GLU A 25 -2.85 -7.24 -10.79
N ARG A 26 -3.18 -7.61 -9.56
CA ARG A 26 -4.16 -8.66 -9.26
C ARG A 26 -5.60 -8.15 -9.23
N ASN A 27 -5.82 -6.86 -9.49
CA ASN A 27 -7.11 -6.18 -9.32
C ASN A 27 -7.73 -6.54 -7.96
N PHE A 28 -6.91 -6.55 -6.91
CA PHE A 28 -7.38 -6.94 -5.59
C PHE A 28 -8.45 -5.93 -5.14
N PRO A 29 -9.59 -6.38 -4.58
CA PRO A 29 -10.70 -5.50 -4.27
C PRO A 29 -10.41 -4.66 -3.01
N VAL A 30 -9.54 -3.66 -3.15
CA VAL A 30 -9.24 -2.67 -2.11
C VAL A 30 -10.36 -1.65 -2.05
N GLY A 31 -10.94 -1.47 -0.86
CA GLY A 31 -11.88 -0.37 -0.58
C GLY A 31 -11.15 0.86 -0.06
N LYS A 32 -10.36 0.70 1.01
CA LYS A 32 -9.54 1.76 1.59
C LYS A 32 -8.10 1.29 1.77
N LEU A 33 -7.16 1.94 1.08
CA LEU A 33 -5.74 1.71 1.27
C LEU A 33 -5.18 2.69 2.31
N ARG A 34 -4.33 2.19 3.21
CA ARG A 34 -3.58 2.98 4.19
C ARG A 34 -2.09 2.62 4.09
N PRO A 35 -1.32 3.31 3.23
CA PRO A 35 0.13 3.16 3.24
C PRO A 35 0.68 3.82 4.51
N LEU A 36 1.39 3.03 5.32
CA LEU A 36 1.97 3.45 6.58
C LEU A 36 3.49 3.39 6.47
N ALA A 37 4.15 4.51 6.76
CA ALA A 37 5.60 4.60 6.78
C ALA A 37 6.07 5.34 8.04
N THR A 38 7.37 5.29 8.32
CA THR A 38 7.95 6.03 9.44
C THR A 38 7.83 7.54 9.22
N ALA A 39 7.88 8.33 10.29
CA ALA A 39 7.84 9.80 10.22
C ALA A 39 8.91 10.40 9.27
N ARG A 40 10.06 9.73 9.10
CA ARG A 40 11.14 10.15 8.18
C ARG A 40 10.74 10.09 6.70
N SER A 41 9.71 9.30 6.38
CA SER A 41 9.20 9.11 5.03
C SER A 41 7.82 9.73 4.84
N ALA A 42 7.32 10.49 5.81
CA ALA A 42 6.03 11.17 5.72
C ALA A 42 6.04 12.15 4.54
N GLY A 43 4.99 12.12 3.72
CA GLY A 43 4.86 12.99 2.55
C GLY A 43 5.60 12.52 1.28
N LYS A 44 6.29 11.38 1.30
CA LYS A 44 6.80 10.78 0.07
C LYS A 44 5.66 10.13 -0.72
N GLU A 45 5.54 10.50 -1.99
CA GLU A 45 4.71 9.74 -2.92
C GLU A 45 5.33 8.36 -3.12
N VAL A 46 4.50 7.36 -2.90
CA VAL A 46 4.77 5.97 -3.19
C VAL A 46 3.73 5.52 -4.19
N TYR A 47 4.20 4.66 -5.09
CA TYR A 47 3.47 4.09 -6.20
C TYR A 47 2.29 3.24 -5.72
#